data_AF-A0A7J9ZAR3-F1
#
_entry.id   AF-A0A7J9ZAR3-F1
#
_cell.length_a   1.000
_cell.length_b   1.000
_cell.length_c   1.000
_cell.angle_alpha   90.00
_cell.angle_beta   90.00
_cell.angle_gamma   90.00
#
_symmetry.space_group_name_H-M   'P 1'
#
loop_
_entity.id
_entity.type
_entity.pdbx_description
1 polymer ?
#
loop_
_entity_poly.entity_id
_entity_poly.type
_entity_poly.pdbx_seq_one_letter_code
_entity_poly.pdbx_strand_id
1 'polypeptide(L)'
;MSGAGAAGLTTSRTEGTGSHLHAHLAVIVDGEAVTVPAGIGVDRSRGAFAELHTHDDSGLLHLQSSTQNKRYILAQLFRVWQVRLDETGVGGLDDENGKILRAYVDGREVVGNPAGIELMPRQQIALVYGPADVTVRPPMYTFAPGD
;
A
#
# COMPACT_ATOMS: atom_id res chain seq x y z
N MET A 1 12.27 -9.72 -11.38
CA MET A 1 11.24 -8.67 -11.15
C MET A 1 11.40 -7.50 -12.12
N SER A 2 10.46 -7.27 -13.03
CA SER A 2 10.46 -6.11 -13.95
C SER A 2 9.75 -4.87 -13.38
N GLY A 3 8.87 -5.03 -12.37
CA GLY A 3 8.03 -3.94 -11.85
C GLY A 3 8.72 -2.96 -10.88
N ALA A 4 9.72 -3.40 -10.10
CA ALA A 4 10.37 -2.56 -9.09
C ALA A 4 11.10 -1.34 -9.68
N GLY A 5 11.90 -1.54 -10.73
CA GLY A 5 12.58 -0.44 -11.42
C GLY A 5 11.60 0.56 -12.05
N ALA A 6 10.49 0.07 -12.62
CA ALA A 6 9.43 0.92 -13.15
C ALA A 6 8.68 1.74 -12.07
N ALA A 7 8.80 1.34 -10.80
CA ALA A 7 8.29 2.04 -9.62
C ALA A 7 9.34 2.94 -8.94
N GLY A 8 10.54 3.05 -9.50
CA GLY A 8 11.64 3.81 -8.88
C GLY A 8 12.17 3.16 -7.60
N LEU A 9 11.93 1.84 -7.44
CA LEU A 9 12.39 1.06 -6.31
C LEU A 9 13.62 0.25 -6.68
N THR A 10 14.58 0.22 -5.76
CA THR A 10 15.73 -0.67 -5.85
C THR A 10 15.34 -2.06 -5.35
N THR A 11 16.04 -3.09 -5.80
CA THR A 11 15.91 -4.44 -5.26
C THR A 11 17.16 -4.85 -4.50
N SER A 12 16.99 -5.49 -3.34
CA SER A 12 18.08 -6.00 -2.52
C SER A 12 17.87 -7.47 -2.14
N ARG A 13 18.95 -8.18 -1.82
CA ARG A 13 18.92 -9.52 -1.19
C ARG A 13 19.06 -9.48 0.32
N THR A 14 19.44 -8.32 0.86
CA THR A 14 19.60 -8.08 2.28
C THR A 14 18.69 -6.94 2.69
N GLU A 15 18.12 -7.03 3.88
CA GLU A 15 17.33 -5.94 4.44
C GLU A 15 18.20 -4.69 4.55
N GLY A 16 17.67 -3.55 4.11
CA GLY A 16 18.40 -2.29 4.13
C GLY A 16 18.55 -1.79 5.57
N THR A 17 19.76 -1.48 6.00
CA THR A 17 20.03 -0.97 7.37
C THR A 17 19.89 0.55 7.50
N GLY A 18 19.51 1.26 6.43
CA GLY A 18 19.48 2.72 6.39
C GLY A 18 18.14 3.31 6.84
N SER A 19 17.04 2.79 6.33
CA SER A 19 15.68 3.12 6.78
C SER A 19 14.86 1.84 6.75
N HIS A 20 14.25 1.51 7.89
CA HIS A 20 13.32 0.39 8.04
C HIS A 20 12.09 0.91 8.79
N LEU A 21 10.95 0.97 8.12
CA LEU A 21 9.68 1.35 8.73
C LEU A 21 8.57 0.43 8.21
N HIS A 22 7.49 0.36 8.98
CA HIS A 22 6.27 -0.34 8.57
C HIS A 22 5.10 0.62 8.45
N ALA A 23 4.21 0.32 7.51
CA ALA A 23 2.90 0.94 7.37
C ALA A 23 1.87 -0.16 7.11
N HIS A 24 0.58 0.12 7.24
CA HIS A 24 -0.47 -0.86 6.99
C HIS A 24 -1.39 -0.39 5.86
N LEU A 25 -1.77 -1.31 4.96
CA LEU A 25 -2.77 -1.09 3.93
C LEU A 25 -3.95 -2.07 4.12
N ALA A 26 -5.14 -1.51 4.26
CA ALA A 26 -6.40 -2.22 4.11
C ALA A 26 -7.09 -1.83 2.81
N VAL A 27 -7.71 -2.81 2.14
CA VAL A 27 -8.58 -2.58 0.98
C VAL A 27 -9.95 -3.14 1.29
N ILE A 28 -10.99 -2.35 1.06
CA ILE A 28 -12.40 -2.71 1.31
C ILE A 28 -13.19 -2.41 0.04
N VAL A 29 -13.98 -3.39 -0.40
CA VAL A 29 -14.84 -3.28 -1.59
C VAL A 29 -16.25 -3.66 -1.16
N ASP A 30 -17.20 -2.74 -1.31
CA ASP A 30 -18.61 -2.94 -0.96
C ASP A 30 -18.83 -3.45 0.48
N GLY A 31 -17.97 -3.00 1.40
CA GLY A 31 -18.02 -3.39 2.82
C GLY A 31 -17.28 -4.69 3.16
N GLU A 32 -16.75 -5.41 2.16
CA GLU A 32 -15.96 -6.62 2.36
C GLU A 32 -14.46 -6.33 2.26
N ALA A 33 -13.68 -6.97 3.14
CA ALA A 33 -12.23 -6.84 3.12
C ALA A 33 -11.63 -7.60 1.92
N VAL A 34 -10.79 -6.92 1.15
CA VAL A 34 -10.01 -7.52 0.06
C VAL A 34 -8.59 -7.73 0.54
N THR A 35 -8.08 -8.95 0.34
CA THR A 35 -6.72 -9.32 0.72
C THR A 35 -5.68 -8.49 -0.03
N VAL A 36 -4.74 -7.90 0.70
CA VAL A 36 -3.46 -7.42 0.16
C VAL A 36 -2.50 -8.63 0.14
N PRO A 37 -2.08 -9.14 -1.04
CA PRO A 37 -1.33 -10.38 -1.11
C PRO A 37 0.04 -10.35 -0.43
N ALA A 38 0.44 -11.51 0.06
CA ALA A 38 1.82 -11.78 0.44
C ALA A 38 2.78 -11.75 -0.75
N GLY A 39 3.99 -11.25 -0.52
CA GLY A 39 5.09 -11.30 -1.48
C GLY A 39 4.98 -10.30 -2.63
N ILE A 40 4.20 -9.22 -2.46
CA ILE A 40 4.29 -8.07 -3.38
C ILE A 40 5.72 -7.56 -3.33
N GLY A 41 6.36 -7.42 -4.50
CA GLY A 41 7.74 -6.95 -4.57
C GLY A 41 8.80 -7.97 -4.14
N VAL A 42 8.45 -9.25 -3.99
CA VAL A 42 9.42 -10.31 -3.64
C VAL A 42 9.77 -11.17 -4.86
N ASP A 43 11.06 -11.27 -5.20
CA ASP A 43 11.63 -12.21 -6.16
C ASP A 43 12.21 -13.44 -5.42
N ARG A 44 11.35 -14.42 -5.15
CA ARG A 44 11.76 -15.65 -4.43
C ARG A 44 12.86 -16.41 -5.17
N SER A 45 12.87 -16.38 -6.51
CA SER A 45 13.88 -17.08 -7.32
C SER A 45 15.28 -16.51 -7.12
N ARG A 46 15.38 -15.22 -6.79
CA ARG A 46 16.65 -14.51 -6.58
C ARG A 46 16.93 -14.23 -5.11
N GLY A 47 16.04 -14.64 -4.20
CA GLY A 47 16.09 -14.26 -2.78
C GLY A 47 16.17 -12.75 -2.61
N ALA A 48 15.44 -11.98 -3.43
CA ALA A 48 15.50 -10.52 -3.45
C ALA A 48 14.11 -9.91 -3.26
N PHE A 49 14.07 -8.66 -2.83
CA PHE A 49 12.84 -7.89 -2.66
C PHE A 49 13.06 -6.43 -3.04
N ALA A 50 12.00 -5.76 -3.49
CA ALA A 50 11.98 -4.32 -3.70
C ALA A 50 12.02 -3.59 -2.34
N GLU A 51 12.51 -2.35 -2.30
CA GLU A 51 12.53 -1.55 -1.07
C GLU A 51 11.15 -1.36 -0.41
N LEU A 52 10.07 -1.55 -1.17
CA LEU A 52 8.69 -1.55 -0.69
C LEU A 52 8.04 -2.89 -1.07
N HIS A 53 7.70 -3.69 -0.06
CA HIS A 53 7.21 -5.07 -0.24
C HIS A 53 6.28 -5.53 0.89
N THR A 54 5.65 -6.69 0.70
CA THR A 54 4.89 -7.41 1.75
C THR A 54 5.52 -8.78 2.03
N HIS A 55 5.58 -9.19 3.30
CA HIS A 55 6.00 -10.54 3.67
C HIS A 55 4.83 -11.53 3.73
N ASP A 56 3.67 -11.07 4.21
CA ASP A 56 2.45 -11.86 4.36
C ASP A 56 1.21 -11.11 3.83
N ASP A 57 0.03 -11.68 4.06
CA ASP A 57 -1.26 -11.17 3.58
C ASP A 57 -2.01 -10.29 4.60
N SER A 58 -1.35 -9.88 5.69
CA SER A 58 -1.94 -8.99 6.70
C SER A 58 -2.18 -7.56 6.20
N GLY A 59 -1.51 -7.18 5.10
CA GLY A 59 -1.44 -5.81 4.61
C GLY A 59 -0.30 -4.98 5.22
N LEU A 60 0.58 -5.58 6.03
CA LEU A 60 1.78 -4.92 6.53
C LEU A 60 2.77 -4.66 5.38
N LEU A 61 3.07 -3.38 5.19
CA LEU A 61 4.02 -2.88 4.20
C LEU A 61 5.38 -2.72 4.88
N HIS A 62 6.40 -3.32 4.29
CA HIS A 62 7.79 -3.16 4.69
C HIS A 62 8.46 -2.15 3.77
N LEU A 63 9.10 -1.15 4.37
CA LEU A 63 9.87 -0.14 3.66
C LEU A 63 11.31 -0.20 4.16
N GLN A 64 12.19 -0.75 3.33
CA GLN A 64 13.57 -1.03 3.67
C GLN A 64 14.51 -0.47 2.60
N SER A 65 15.32 0.53 2.97
CA SER A 65 16.29 1.17 2.08
C SER A 65 17.67 1.27 2.70
N SER A 66 18.71 1.22 1.86
CA SER A 66 20.06 1.63 2.25
C SER A 66 20.21 3.16 2.30
N THR A 67 19.28 3.91 1.70
CA THR A 67 19.30 5.38 1.67
C THR A 67 18.44 5.93 2.79
N GLN A 68 19.04 6.76 3.64
CA GLN A 68 18.31 7.46 4.70
C GLN A 68 17.33 8.49 4.12
N ASN A 69 16.18 8.66 4.77
CA ASN A 69 15.16 9.67 4.45
C ASN A 69 14.60 9.60 3.02
N LYS A 70 14.75 8.45 2.34
CA LYS A 70 14.07 8.22 1.08
C LYS A 70 12.56 8.13 1.36
N ARG A 71 11.78 8.91 0.62
CA ARG A 71 10.33 8.94 0.72
C ARG A 71 9.70 7.95 -0.25
N TYR A 72 8.57 7.40 0.14
CA TYR A 72 7.81 6.45 -0.63
C TYR A 72 6.35 6.85 -0.67
N ILE A 73 5.69 6.53 -1.78
CA ILE A 73 4.26 6.80 -1.96
C ILE A 73 3.51 5.53 -2.32
N LEU A 74 2.22 5.50 -2.00
CA LEU A 74 1.35 4.34 -2.20
C LEU A 74 1.36 3.82 -3.65
N ALA A 75 1.45 4.72 -4.65
CA ALA A 75 1.56 4.36 -6.07
C ALA A 75 2.69 3.37 -6.38
N GLN A 76 3.79 3.42 -5.63
CA GLN A 76 4.95 2.55 -5.88
C GLN A 76 4.62 1.09 -5.54
N LEU A 77 3.91 0.84 -4.44
CA LEU A 77 3.43 -0.50 -4.09
C LEU A 77 2.47 -1.03 -5.16
N PHE A 78 1.47 -0.22 -5.52
CA PHE A 78 0.46 -0.59 -6.51
C PHE A 78 1.07 -0.87 -7.88
N ARG A 79 2.11 -0.12 -8.26
CA ARG A 79 2.86 -0.40 -9.48
C ARG A 79 3.62 -1.72 -9.41
N VAL A 80 4.26 -2.05 -8.29
CA VAL A 80 4.91 -3.35 -8.13
C VAL A 80 3.89 -4.49 -8.14
N TRP A 81 2.73 -4.26 -7.52
CA TRP A 81 1.59 -5.17 -7.50
C TRP A 81 0.89 -5.28 -8.87
N GLN A 82 1.16 -4.36 -9.80
CA GLN A 82 0.49 -4.29 -11.11
C GLN A 82 -1.03 -4.08 -10.98
N VAL A 83 -1.45 -3.34 -9.96
CA VAL A 83 -2.83 -2.91 -9.74
C VAL A 83 -2.90 -1.41 -9.96
N ARG A 84 -3.86 -0.94 -10.75
CA ARG A 84 -4.09 0.50 -10.95
C ARG A 84 -4.47 1.14 -9.61
N LEU A 85 -3.94 2.33 -9.34
CA LEU A 85 -4.44 3.22 -8.31
C LEU A 85 -4.29 4.64 -8.81
N ASP A 86 -5.39 5.37 -8.84
CA ASP A 86 -5.44 6.78 -9.22
C ASP A 86 -6.56 7.49 -8.44
N GLU A 87 -6.85 8.73 -8.84
CA GLU A 87 -7.86 9.57 -8.19
C GLU A 87 -9.27 9.01 -8.28
N THR A 88 -9.54 8.18 -9.28
CA THR A 88 -10.89 7.75 -9.65
C THR A 88 -11.12 6.26 -9.48
N GLY A 89 -10.14 5.51 -8.97
CA GLY A 89 -10.31 4.07 -8.91
C GLY A 89 -9.10 3.26 -8.46
N VAL A 90 -9.38 1.98 -8.25
CA VAL A 90 -8.42 0.95 -7.83
C VAL A 90 -8.67 -0.35 -8.60
N GLY A 91 -7.62 -0.93 -9.17
CA GLY A 91 -7.76 -2.09 -10.06
C GLY A 91 -8.67 -1.78 -11.25
N GLY A 92 -9.74 -2.56 -11.41
CA GLY A 92 -10.80 -2.35 -12.41
C GLY A 92 -12.06 -1.70 -11.85
N LEU A 93 -12.00 -1.11 -10.65
CA LEU A 93 -13.10 -0.40 -10.02
C LEU A 93 -12.93 1.10 -10.24
N ASP A 94 -13.93 1.71 -10.87
CA ASP A 94 -13.98 3.14 -11.21
C ASP A 94 -15.09 3.84 -10.43
N ASP A 95 -14.93 5.14 -10.23
CA ASP A 95 -15.93 6.04 -9.64
C ASP A 95 -17.12 6.23 -10.60
N GLU A 96 -17.96 5.20 -10.68
CA GLU A 96 -19.14 5.13 -11.52
C GLU A 96 -20.30 4.45 -10.79
N ASN A 97 -21.50 4.58 -11.35
CA ASN A 97 -22.70 3.88 -10.85
C ASN A 97 -23.02 4.15 -9.37
N GLY A 98 -22.70 5.35 -8.87
CA GLY A 98 -22.94 5.77 -7.49
C GLY A 98 -21.94 5.22 -6.47
N LYS A 99 -20.86 4.58 -6.92
CA LYS A 99 -19.74 4.13 -6.09
C LYS A 99 -18.55 5.05 -6.26
N ILE A 100 -17.76 5.18 -5.20
CA ILE A 100 -16.54 5.98 -5.17
C ILE A 100 -15.43 5.28 -4.41
N LEU A 101 -14.19 5.55 -4.79
CA LEU A 101 -13.00 5.26 -4.01
C LEU A 101 -12.77 6.38 -2.99
N ARG A 102 -12.72 5.99 -1.71
CA ARG A 102 -12.29 6.87 -0.62
C ARG A 102 -11.00 6.34 -0.01
N ALA A 103 -10.14 7.25 0.42
CA ALA A 103 -8.92 6.90 1.12
C ALA A 103 -8.92 7.51 2.52
N TYR A 104 -8.38 6.75 3.47
CA TYR A 104 -8.25 7.15 4.85
C TYR A 104 -6.81 6.98 5.29
N VAL A 105 -6.31 7.95 6.05
CA VAL A 105 -5.03 7.91 6.74
C VAL A 105 -5.29 8.07 8.23
N ASP A 106 -4.89 7.07 9.02
CA ASP A 106 -5.10 7.01 10.47
C ASP A 106 -6.56 7.27 10.87
N GLY A 107 -7.47 6.67 10.11
CA GLY A 107 -8.92 6.78 10.31
C GLY A 107 -9.57 8.07 9.83
N ARG A 108 -8.79 9.01 9.27
CA ARG A 108 -9.30 10.28 8.72
C ARG A 108 -9.32 10.22 7.19
N GLU A 109 -10.46 10.60 6.61
CA GLU A 109 -10.58 10.67 5.15
C GLU A 109 -9.61 11.71 4.59
N VAL A 110 -8.93 11.35 3.50
CA VAL A 110 -8.05 12.26 2.76
C VAL A 110 -8.65 12.54 1.39
N VAL A 111 -8.51 13.78 0.93
CA VAL A 111 -9.03 14.24 -0.36
C VAL A 111 -7.93 14.25 -1.40
N GLY A 112 -8.28 13.93 -2.65
CA GLY A 112 -7.38 13.91 -3.79
C GLY A 112 -6.87 12.50 -4.10
N ASN A 113 -5.89 12.42 -5.01
CA ASN A 113 -5.42 11.14 -5.54
C ASN A 113 -4.71 10.29 -4.47
N PRO A 114 -5.27 9.12 -4.07
CA PRO A 114 -4.68 8.27 -3.05
C PRO A 114 -3.34 7.65 -3.44
N ALA A 115 -3.04 7.56 -4.74
CA ALA A 115 -1.74 7.10 -5.22
C ALA A 115 -0.58 7.98 -4.71
N GLY A 116 -0.87 9.25 -4.39
CA GLY A 116 0.10 10.21 -3.86
C GLY A 116 0.33 10.16 -2.36
N ILE A 117 -0.35 9.29 -1.60
CA ILE A 117 -0.18 9.19 -0.15
C ILE A 117 1.25 8.79 0.18
N GLU A 118 1.97 9.66 0.92
CA GLU A 118 3.30 9.36 1.45
C GLU A 118 3.20 8.34 2.59
N LEU A 119 4.03 7.30 2.52
CA LEU A 119 4.09 6.22 3.49
C LEU A 119 4.97 6.62 4.69
N MET A 120 4.35 6.68 5.86
CA MET A 120 5.00 7.10 7.11
C MET A 120 5.05 5.95 8.14
N PRO A 121 5.97 6.01 9.14
CA PRO A 121 6.07 4.97 10.16
C PRO A 121 4.75 4.77 10.93
N ARG A 122 4.31 3.51 11.01
CA ARG A 122 3.10 3.04 11.70
C ARG A 122 1.82 3.75 11.25
N GLN A 123 1.83 4.26 10.02
CA GLN A 123 0.67 4.85 9.38
C GLN A 123 -0.29 3.76 8.91
N GLN A 124 -1.59 4.01 9.07
CA GLN A 124 -2.64 3.10 8.62
C GLN A 124 -3.40 3.72 7.45
N ILE A 125 -3.42 3.01 6.34
CA ILE A 125 -4.07 3.45 5.11
C ILE A 125 -5.23 2.48 4.82
N ALA A 126 -6.42 3.02 4.59
CA ALA A 126 -7.53 2.24 4.10
C ALA A 126 -8.02 2.80 2.77
N LEU A 127 -8.09 1.96 1.74
CA LEU A 127 -8.78 2.24 0.49
C LEU A 127 -10.15 1.57 0.54
N VAL A 128 -11.21 2.36 0.42
CA VAL A 128 -12.59 1.89 0.54
C VAL A 128 -13.36 2.27 -0.70
N TYR A 129 -13.72 1.27 -1.49
CA TYR A 129 -14.58 1.42 -2.65
C TYR A 129 -16.00 0.94 -2.32
N GLY A 130 -17.01 1.76 -2.60
CA GLY A 130 -18.41 1.40 -2.35
C GLY A 130 -19.36 2.59 -2.53
N PRO A 131 -20.64 2.47 -2.15
CA PRO A 131 -21.64 3.53 -2.32
C PRO A 131 -21.21 4.86 -1.69
N ALA A 132 -21.42 5.96 -2.43
CA ALA A 132 -21.00 7.29 -2.03
C ALA A 132 -21.75 7.85 -0.80
N ASP A 133 -22.97 7.36 -0.55
CA ASP A 133 -23.87 7.80 0.52
C ASP A 133 -23.71 7.00 1.83
N VAL A 134 -22.78 6.05 1.89
CA VAL A 134 -22.51 5.24 3.08
C VAL A 134 -21.39 5.85 3.91
N THR A 135 -21.65 6.11 5.19
CA THR A 135 -20.60 6.45 6.17
C THR A 135 -19.70 5.24 6.40
N VAL A 136 -18.40 5.41 6.18
CA VAL A 136 -17.40 4.36 6.37
C VAL A 136 -16.66 4.57 7.68
N ARG A 137 -16.49 3.49 8.43
CA ARG A 137 -15.52 3.41 9.54
C ARG A 137 -14.37 2.51 9.09
N PRO A 138 -13.21 3.07 8.69
CA PRO A 138 -12.11 2.25 8.20
C PRO A 138 -11.59 1.31 9.31
N PRO A 139 -11.13 0.11 8.94
CA PRO A 139 -10.51 -0.79 9.90
C PRO A 139 -9.21 -0.19 10.44
N MET A 140 -8.86 -0.58 11.67
CA MET A 140 -7.60 -0.21 12.30
C MET A 140 -6.75 -1.46 12.49
N TYR A 141 -5.45 -1.33 12.26
CA TYR A 141 -4.43 -2.34 12.44
C TYR A 141 -3.67 -2.13 13.75
N THR A 142 -3.36 -3.23 14.43
CA THR A 142 -2.54 -3.21 15.64
C THR A 142 -1.14 -3.69 15.29
N PHE A 143 -0.20 -2.76 15.20
CA PHE A 143 1.22 -3.03 15.00
C PHE A 143 1.83 -3.75 16.21
N ALA A 144 2.56 -4.83 15.96
CA ALA A 144 3.30 -5.56 16.96
C ALA A 144 4.52 -4.74 17.47
N PRO A 145 5.11 -5.11 18.62
CA PRO A 145 6.42 -4.58 19.01
C PRO A 145 7.48 -4.94 17.96
N GLY A 146 8.13 -3.93 17.40
CA GLY A 146 9.13 -4.11 16.33
C GLY A 146 8.61 -3.77 14.93
N ASP A 147 7.29 -3.66 14.76
CA ASP A 147 6.69 -3.02 13.59
C ASP A 147 6.82 -1.48 13.67
#